data_AF-A0A8X6UQ80-F1
#
_entry.id   AF-A0A8X6UQ80-F1
#
_cell.length_a   1.000
_cell.length_b   1.000
_cell.length_c   1.000
_cell.angle_alpha   90.00
_cell.angle_beta   90.00
_cell.angle_gamma   90.00
#
_symmetry.space_group_name_H-M   'P 1'
#
loop_
_entity.id
_entity.type
_entity.pdbx_description
1 polymer ?
#
loop_
_entity_poly.entity_id
_entity_poly.type
_entity_poly.pdbx_seq_one_letter_code
_entity_poly.pdbx_strand_id
1 'polypeptide(L)'
;MANSSVFATAGGVCQIANLSVRKCPFVSSLNCKFLKNYGASMIKLYADQCPFMRHYASSIKIPGNVEKQTSILNSKCPFLEQVKPSVKAASLEIQNDIIDLTSKEQPKAQFQYEDFFLEEIAKKKRDHSYRIFKKVNRLADNFPCANEYTDGAKKILIWCSNDYLGMSSHPSVQKAVIDAVEKYGAGAGGTRNISGNSIFHEELEKELASLHQKKAALLFTSCFVANDSTLYTLGKHLPGK
;
A
#
# COMPACT_ATOMS: atom_id res chain seq x y z
N MET A 1 4.77 -30.70 -53.18
CA MET A 1 3.51 -29.98 -53.50
C MET A 1 3.23 -29.01 -52.36
N ALA A 2 2.78 -27.79 -52.71
CA ALA A 2 1.86 -26.88 -52.00
C ALA A 2 1.95 -26.75 -50.46
N ASN A 3 2.28 -25.56 -49.92
CA ASN A 3 1.36 -24.50 -49.41
C ASN A 3 0.58 -24.95 -48.13
N SER A 4 0.28 -24.17 -47.08
CA SER A 4 0.30 -22.72 -46.77
C SER A 4 0.16 -22.57 -45.22
N SER A 5 0.33 -21.44 -44.53
CA SER A 5 0.81 -20.09 -44.85
C SER A 5 1.06 -19.24 -43.58
N VAL A 6 2.11 -18.41 -43.59
CA VAL A 6 2.17 -17.01 -43.09
C VAL A 6 1.56 -16.65 -41.71
N PHE A 7 2.43 -16.27 -40.76
CA PHE A 7 2.34 -14.97 -40.08
C PHE A 7 3.75 -14.41 -39.78
N ALA A 8 3.89 -13.09 -39.78
CA ALA A 8 5.17 -12.43 -40.06
C ALA A 8 6.02 -12.01 -38.84
N THR A 9 7.33 -12.04 -39.10
CA THR A 9 8.47 -11.41 -38.41
C THR A 9 8.24 -10.15 -37.57
N ALA A 10 8.85 -10.08 -36.38
CA ALA A 10 9.47 -8.84 -35.82
C ALA A 10 10.46 -9.08 -34.65
N GLY A 11 11.21 -10.19 -34.61
CA GLY A 11 12.18 -10.51 -33.54
C GLY A 11 13.49 -9.71 -33.60
N GLY A 12 13.43 -8.39 -33.72
CA GLY A 12 14.57 -7.50 -33.94
C GLY A 12 15.49 -7.33 -32.73
N VAL A 13 16.43 -8.27 -32.53
CA VAL A 13 17.48 -8.16 -31.51
C VAL A 13 18.33 -6.90 -31.75
N CYS A 14 18.24 -5.90 -30.87
CA CYS A 14 19.00 -4.66 -31.00
C CYS A 14 20.52 -4.89 -30.81
N GLN A 15 21.24 -5.08 -31.93
CA GLN A 15 22.66 -5.48 -32.00
C GLN A 15 23.68 -4.40 -31.55
N ILE A 16 23.25 -3.22 -31.12
CA ILE A 16 24.15 -2.10 -30.78
C ILE A 16 24.46 -2.02 -29.27
N ALA A 17 23.69 -2.70 -28.42
CA ALA A 17 23.98 -2.79 -26.99
C ALA A 17 24.97 -3.93 -26.69
N ASN A 18 26.27 -3.68 -26.96
CA ASN A 18 27.36 -4.60 -26.62
C ASN A 18 27.71 -4.52 -25.12
N LEU A 19 26.69 -4.79 -24.28
CA LEU A 19 26.72 -4.63 -22.84
C LEU A 19 26.03 -5.82 -22.15
N SER A 20 26.74 -6.45 -21.21
CA SER A 20 26.30 -7.59 -20.38
C SER A 20 25.07 -7.33 -19.48
N VAL A 21 24.42 -6.18 -19.63
CA VAL A 21 23.32 -5.65 -18.81
C VAL A 21 21.97 -6.31 -19.11
N ARG A 22 21.84 -7.08 -20.21
CA ARG A 22 20.60 -7.78 -20.61
C ARG A 22 20.03 -8.77 -19.60
N LYS A 23 20.75 -9.09 -18.51
CA LYS A 23 20.24 -9.91 -17.40
C LYS A 23 19.36 -9.13 -16.41
N CYS A 24 19.32 -7.80 -16.47
CA CYS A 24 18.45 -7.00 -15.59
C CYS A 24 17.01 -6.95 -16.15
N PRO A 25 16.00 -7.51 -15.45
CA PRO A 25 14.62 -7.56 -15.94
C PRO A 25 13.97 -6.17 -16.11
N PHE A 26 14.43 -5.18 -15.34
CA PHE A 26 14.01 -3.79 -15.49
C PHE A 26 14.52 -3.20 -16.82
N VAL A 27 15.82 -3.33 -17.12
CA VAL A 27 16.41 -2.77 -18.36
C VAL A 27 15.90 -3.49 -19.60
N SER A 28 15.64 -4.81 -19.54
CA SER A 28 15.08 -5.56 -20.67
C SER A 28 13.62 -5.22 -20.98
N SER A 29 12.87 -4.63 -20.05
CA SER A 29 11.50 -4.16 -20.28
C SER A 29 11.41 -2.78 -20.97
N LEU A 30 12.51 -2.04 -21.07
CA LEU A 30 12.54 -0.69 -21.63
C LEU A 30 12.66 -0.67 -23.15
N ASN A 31 12.00 0.29 -23.80
CA ASN A 31 12.02 0.46 -25.25
C ASN A 31 13.43 0.74 -25.78
N CYS A 32 13.83 0.07 -26.87
CA CYS A 32 15.13 0.26 -27.51
C CYS A 32 15.45 1.70 -27.93
N LYS A 33 14.45 2.54 -28.28
CA LYS A 33 14.68 3.98 -28.53
C LYS A 33 15.08 4.72 -27.25
N PHE A 34 14.41 4.42 -26.14
CA PHE A 34 14.72 5.01 -24.83
C PHE A 34 16.12 4.59 -24.36
N LEU A 35 16.46 3.30 -24.47
CA LEU A 35 17.78 2.78 -24.10
C LEU A 35 18.91 3.39 -24.94
N LYS A 36 18.71 3.66 -26.24
CA LYS A 36 19.70 4.35 -27.08
C LYS A 36 19.96 5.79 -26.64
N ASN A 37 18.91 6.54 -26.30
CA ASN A 37 19.03 7.98 -26.00
C ASN A 37 19.42 8.26 -24.55
N TYR A 38 18.98 7.44 -23.60
CA TYR A 38 19.07 7.72 -22.16
C TYR A 38 19.68 6.58 -21.33
N GLY A 39 19.90 5.40 -21.92
CA GLY A 39 20.35 4.21 -21.18
C GLY A 39 21.73 4.39 -20.52
N ALA A 40 22.68 5.06 -21.18
CA ALA A 40 24.01 5.31 -20.62
C ALA A 40 23.95 6.20 -19.36
N SER A 41 23.18 7.30 -19.41
CA SER A 41 22.98 8.21 -18.28
C SER A 41 22.23 7.54 -17.13
N MET A 42 21.18 6.78 -17.44
CA MET A 42 20.40 6.04 -16.45
C MET A 42 21.25 4.98 -15.73
N ILE A 43 22.05 4.21 -16.48
CA ILE A 43 22.96 3.21 -15.89
C ILE A 43 24.01 3.90 -15.02
N LYS A 44 24.62 5.00 -15.49
CA LYS A 44 25.62 5.76 -14.70
C LYS A 44 25.06 6.32 -13.39
N LEU A 45 23.76 6.66 -13.34
CA LEU A 45 23.14 7.25 -12.14
C LEU A 45 22.60 6.20 -11.15
N TYR A 46 22.17 5.03 -11.63
CA TYR A 46 21.43 4.05 -10.82
C TYR A 46 22.06 2.65 -10.71
N ALA A 47 23.14 2.34 -11.44
CA ALA A 47 23.73 0.99 -11.41
C ALA A 47 24.22 0.58 -10.01
N ASP A 48 24.83 1.49 -9.26
CA ASP A 48 25.38 1.20 -7.92
C ASP A 48 24.31 0.87 -6.87
N GLN A 49 23.07 1.36 -7.08
CA GLN A 49 21.92 1.07 -6.21
C GLN A 49 21.09 -0.13 -6.71
N CYS A 50 21.32 -0.64 -7.92
CA CYS A 50 20.55 -1.74 -8.47
C CYS A 50 21.19 -3.10 -8.13
N PRO A 51 20.51 -4.01 -7.38
CA PRO A 51 21.09 -5.29 -6.98
C PRO A 51 21.45 -6.21 -8.17
N PHE A 52 20.87 -5.99 -9.35
CA PHE A 52 21.18 -6.73 -10.58
C PHE A 52 22.25 -6.07 -11.46
N MET A 53 22.54 -4.78 -11.28
CA MET A 53 23.51 -4.04 -12.13
C MET A 53 24.78 -3.59 -11.39
N ARG A 54 24.79 -3.62 -10.05
CA ARG A 54 25.93 -3.21 -9.22
C ARG A 54 27.24 -3.95 -9.56
N HIS A 55 27.17 -5.23 -9.92
CA HIS A 55 28.34 -6.00 -10.37
C HIS A 55 28.84 -5.63 -11.78
N TYR A 56 28.00 -4.97 -12.57
CA TYR A 56 28.35 -4.54 -13.94
C TYR A 56 28.83 -3.09 -14.00
N ALA A 57 28.52 -2.26 -13.01
CA ALA A 57 28.91 -0.84 -12.97
C ALA A 57 30.41 -0.59 -13.24
N SER A 58 31.28 -1.44 -12.67
CA SER A 58 32.74 -1.39 -12.84
C SER A 58 33.24 -1.86 -14.23
N SER A 59 32.42 -2.58 -14.98
CA SER A 59 32.80 -3.22 -16.25
C SER A 59 32.41 -2.42 -17.50
N ILE A 60 31.68 -1.32 -17.34
CA ILE A 60 31.18 -0.50 -18.45
C ILE A 60 32.21 0.59 -18.80
N LYS A 61 33.06 0.30 -19.79
CA LYS A 61 33.82 1.35 -20.48
C LYS A 61 32.86 2.18 -21.34
N ILE A 62 32.31 3.26 -20.79
CA ILE A 62 31.56 4.26 -21.56
C ILE A 62 32.58 5.09 -22.37
N PRO A 63 32.52 5.09 -23.72
CA PRO A 63 33.30 6.03 -24.52
C PRO A 63 32.63 7.40 -24.47
N GLY A 64 33.36 8.44 -24.04
CA GLY A 64 32.86 9.81 -24.00
C GLY A 64 33.14 10.49 -22.67
N ASN A 65 34.13 11.37 -22.68
CA ASN A 65 34.49 12.20 -21.53
C ASN A 65 33.37 13.24 -21.30
N VAL A 66 32.59 13.10 -20.23
CA VAL A 66 31.77 14.21 -19.70
C VAL A 66 32.52 14.80 -18.52
N GLU A 67 33.55 15.58 -18.85
CA GLU A 67 34.06 16.61 -17.97
C GLU A 67 32.94 17.56 -17.55
N LYS A 68 33.11 18.21 -16.39
CA LYS A 68 32.23 19.28 -15.94
C LYS A 68 32.34 20.48 -16.90
N GLN A 69 31.56 20.49 -17.98
CA GLN A 69 31.41 21.65 -18.87
C GLN A 69 30.62 22.77 -18.17
N THR A 70 31.30 23.46 -17.26
CA THR A 70 30.91 24.77 -16.72
C THR A 70 31.29 25.88 -17.71
N SER A 71 31.12 25.61 -19.02
CA SER A 71 31.72 26.40 -20.11
C SER A 71 30.89 26.40 -21.41
N ILE A 72 29.55 26.41 -21.30
CA ILE A 72 28.66 26.79 -22.41
C ILE A 72 27.90 28.07 -22.04
N LEU A 73 28.65 29.15 -21.80
CA LEU A 73 28.14 30.53 -21.66
C LEU A 73 29.07 31.55 -22.35
N ASN A 74 29.73 31.14 -23.43
CA ASN A 74 30.60 32.02 -24.24
C ASN A 74 30.37 31.90 -25.75
N SER A 75 29.20 31.41 -26.17
CA SER A 75 28.63 31.82 -27.46
C SER A 75 28.07 33.23 -27.30
N LYS A 76 28.75 34.25 -27.84
CA LYS A 76 28.20 35.60 -27.97
C LYS A 76 26.93 35.55 -28.82
N CYS A 77 25.77 35.47 -28.19
CA CYS A 77 24.49 35.60 -28.86
C CYS A 77 24.33 37.08 -29.29
N PRO A 78 24.25 37.40 -30.59
CA PRO A 78 24.23 38.80 -31.05
C PRO A 78 23.01 39.61 -30.57
N PHE A 79 21.99 38.93 -30.02
CA PHE A 79 20.76 39.53 -29.54
C PHE A 79 20.74 39.77 -28.01
N LEU A 80 21.76 39.32 -27.25
CA LEU A 80 21.81 39.48 -25.80
C LEU A 80 22.68 40.66 -25.31
N GLU A 81 23.46 41.31 -26.18
CA GLU A 81 24.32 42.45 -25.80
C GLU A 81 23.54 43.71 -25.36
N GLN A 82 22.22 43.78 -25.60
CA GLN A 82 21.37 44.94 -25.25
C GLN A 82 20.39 44.70 -24.10
N VAL A 83 20.32 43.49 -23.53
CA VAL A 83 19.42 43.21 -22.41
C VAL A 83 20.08 43.66 -21.10
N LYS A 84 19.67 44.82 -20.57
CA LYS A 84 20.02 45.22 -19.20
C LYS A 84 19.61 44.09 -18.23
N PRO A 85 20.49 43.66 -17.31
CA PRO A 85 20.18 42.55 -16.40
C PRO A 85 19.00 42.94 -15.50
N SER A 86 17.83 42.41 -15.82
CA SER A 86 16.59 42.64 -15.05
C SER A 86 16.44 41.68 -13.86
N VAL A 87 17.45 40.84 -13.63
CA VAL A 87 17.53 39.95 -12.48
C VAL A 87 17.99 40.77 -11.27
N LYS A 88 17.03 41.23 -10.45
CA LYS A 88 17.35 41.65 -9.08
C LYS A 88 17.90 40.44 -8.31
N ALA A 89 18.86 40.67 -7.43
CA ALA A 89 19.29 39.64 -6.48
C ALA A 89 18.07 39.11 -5.70
N ALA A 90 17.98 37.79 -5.55
CA ALA A 90 16.90 37.15 -4.80
C ALA A 90 16.84 37.73 -3.37
N SER A 91 15.64 37.92 -2.81
CA SER A 91 15.47 38.35 -1.43
C SER A 91 16.09 37.32 -0.48
N LEU A 92 16.49 37.76 0.73
CA LEU A 92 17.05 36.87 1.77
C LEU A 92 16.14 35.67 2.06
N GLU A 93 14.83 35.85 1.99
CA GLU A 93 13.84 34.78 2.14
C GLU A 93 13.98 33.70 1.06
N ILE A 94 14.09 34.10 -0.23
CA ILE A 94 14.28 33.18 -1.35
C ILE A 94 15.68 32.51 -1.31
N GLN A 95 16.68 33.19 -0.75
CA GLN A 95 18.01 32.60 -0.54
C GLN A 95 18.01 31.53 0.56
N ASN A 96 17.16 31.68 1.58
CA ASN A 96 17.03 30.70 2.66
C ASN A 96 16.28 29.42 2.25
N ASP A 97 15.45 29.47 1.19
CA ASP A 97 14.81 28.29 0.59
C ASP A 97 15.74 27.50 -0.35
N ILE A 98 16.98 27.94 -0.56
CA ILE A 98 17.98 27.20 -1.34
C ILE A 98 18.50 26.02 -0.51
N ILE A 99 17.97 24.82 -0.79
CA ILE A 99 18.46 23.56 -0.22
C ILE A 99 19.89 23.29 -0.72
N ASP A 100 20.88 23.62 0.11
CA ASP A 100 22.29 23.31 -0.18
C ASP A 100 22.57 21.81 0.02
N LEU A 101 22.49 21.07 -1.09
CA LEU A 101 22.84 19.64 -1.17
C LEU A 101 24.33 19.34 -0.90
N THR A 102 25.19 20.36 -0.74
CA THR A 102 26.60 20.19 -0.36
C THR A 102 26.85 20.40 1.14
N SER A 103 25.86 20.93 1.87
CA SER A 103 25.92 21.02 3.33
C SER A 103 25.95 19.62 3.94
N LYS A 104 27.07 19.29 4.58
CA LYS A 104 27.14 18.15 5.51
C LYS A 104 26.47 18.56 6.83
N GLU A 105 25.15 18.80 6.82
CA GLU A 105 24.40 18.81 8.08
C GLU A 105 24.73 17.50 8.81
N GLN A 106 25.16 17.59 10.07
CA GLN A 106 25.25 16.39 10.89
C GLN A 106 23.85 15.78 10.97
N PRO A 107 23.70 14.45 10.82
CA PRO A 107 22.38 13.84 10.78
C PRO A 107 21.65 14.16 12.08
N LYS A 108 20.58 14.97 11.97
CA LYS A 108 19.63 15.21 13.06
C LYS A 108 19.25 13.85 13.62
N ALA A 109 19.39 13.66 14.94
CA ALA A 109 19.26 12.37 15.58
C ALA A 109 17.92 11.72 15.19
N GLN A 110 17.99 10.71 14.32
CA GLN A 110 16.81 10.04 13.78
C GLN A 110 16.10 9.32 14.92
N PHE A 111 14.79 9.54 15.06
CA PHE A 111 14.01 8.84 16.07
C PHE A 111 14.11 7.32 15.88
N GLN A 112 14.54 6.60 16.92
CA GLN A 112 14.74 5.16 16.87
C GLN A 112 13.42 4.42 17.08
N TYR A 113 12.62 4.35 16.01
CA TYR A 113 11.28 3.74 16.03
C TYR A 113 11.29 2.30 16.56
N GLU A 114 12.27 1.49 16.17
CA GLU A 114 12.38 0.08 16.59
C GLU A 114 12.56 -0.04 18.10
N ASP A 115 13.55 0.68 18.66
CA ASP A 115 13.81 0.71 20.12
C ASP A 115 12.57 1.15 20.89
N PHE A 116 11.87 2.19 20.42
CA PHE A 116 10.64 2.69 21.02
C PHE A 116 9.52 1.63 21.03
N PHE A 117 9.26 0.96 19.90
CA PHE A 117 8.24 -0.08 19.84
C PHE A 117 8.61 -1.31 20.69
N LEU A 118 9.89 -1.69 20.73
CA LEU A 118 10.38 -2.76 21.60
C LEU A 118 10.22 -2.39 23.09
N GLU A 119 10.45 -1.14 23.47
CA GLU A 119 10.25 -0.66 24.84
C GLU A 119 8.76 -0.69 25.24
N GLU A 120 7.85 -0.24 24.38
CA GLU A 120 6.40 -0.31 24.61
C GLU A 120 5.88 -1.75 24.74
N ILE A 121 6.38 -2.66 23.89
CA ILE A 121 6.09 -4.10 24.02
C ILE A 121 6.66 -4.65 25.34
N ALA A 122 7.87 -4.22 25.75
CA ALA A 122 8.47 -4.63 27.01
C ALA A 122 7.69 -4.09 28.22
N LYS A 123 7.13 -2.87 28.17
CA LYS A 123 6.19 -2.34 29.17
C LYS A 123 4.98 -3.27 29.31
N LYS A 124 4.36 -3.66 28.19
CA LYS A 124 3.22 -4.59 28.16
C LYS A 124 3.54 -6.00 28.67
N LYS A 125 4.77 -6.47 28.50
CA LYS A 125 5.22 -7.76 29.06
C LYS A 125 5.47 -7.67 30.57
N ARG A 126 5.99 -6.54 31.06
CA ARG A 126 6.22 -6.26 32.49
C ARG A 126 4.94 -5.98 33.27
N ASP A 127 3.94 -5.35 32.65
CA ASP A 127 2.62 -5.09 33.28
C ASP A 127 1.64 -6.29 33.17
N HIS A 128 2.10 -7.42 32.61
CA HIS A 128 1.32 -8.64 32.34
C HIS A 128 0.05 -8.45 31.48
N SER A 129 -0.15 -7.30 30.83
CA SER A 129 -1.28 -7.06 29.92
C SER A 129 -0.99 -7.44 28.46
N TYR A 130 0.24 -7.86 28.13
CA TYR A 130 0.60 -8.45 26.84
C TYR A 130 -0.24 -9.69 26.53
N ARG A 131 -0.86 -9.73 25.35
CA ARG A 131 -1.84 -10.76 24.97
C ARG A 131 -1.21 -11.80 24.05
N ILE A 132 -1.33 -13.07 24.43
CA ILE A 132 -1.04 -14.22 23.57
C ILE A 132 -2.38 -14.90 23.27
N PHE A 133 -2.83 -14.83 22.01
CA PHE A 133 -4.13 -15.39 21.63
C PHE A 133 -4.06 -16.92 21.50
N LYS A 134 -5.04 -17.62 22.06
CA LYS A 134 -5.23 -19.06 21.85
C LYS A 134 -5.84 -19.31 20.47
N LYS A 135 -5.31 -20.30 19.75
CA LYS A 135 -5.76 -20.66 18.39
C LYS A 135 -6.93 -21.64 18.50
N VAL A 136 -8.16 -21.18 18.24
CA VAL A 136 -9.38 -21.96 18.51
C VAL A 136 -10.32 -21.97 17.30
N ASN A 137 -10.71 -23.17 16.85
CA ASN A 137 -11.79 -23.38 15.88
C ASN A 137 -13.01 -23.99 16.59
N ARG A 138 -14.12 -23.25 16.66
CA ARG A 138 -15.38 -23.72 17.26
C ARG A 138 -16.06 -24.75 16.35
N LEU A 139 -16.68 -25.78 16.93
CA LEU A 139 -17.39 -26.81 16.17
C LEU A 139 -18.87 -26.44 16.06
N ALA A 140 -19.37 -26.27 14.83
CA ALA A 140 -20.77 -25.92 14.60
C ALA A 140 -21.72 -27.05 15.03
N ASP A 141 -21.40 -28.29 14.66
CA ASP A 141 -22.23 -29.49 14.93
C ASP A 141 -22.25 -29.91 16.41
N ASN A 142 -21.46 -29.24 17.26
CA ASN A 142 -21.25 -29.65 18.65
C ASN A 142 -20.95 -28.43 19.54
N PHE A 143 -21.83 -27.44 19.58
CA PHE A 143 -21.74 -26.32 20.51
C PHE A 143 -21.82 -26.83 21.98
N PRO A 144 -20.97 -26.37 22.93
CA PRO A 144 -19.92 -25.33 22.82
C PRO A 144 -18.49 -25.91 22.70
N CYS A 145 -18.31 -27.07 22.05
CA CYS A 145 -16.99 -27.66 21.81
C CYS A 145 -16.16 -26.87 20.77
N ALA A 146 -14.84 -26.97 20.89
CA ALA A 146 -13.88 -26.43 19.92
C ALA A 146 -12.61 -27.29 19.85
N ASN A 147 -11.82 -27.08 18.80
CA ASN A 147 -10.44 -27.56 18.70
C ASN A 147 -9.46 -26.41 18.98
N GLU A 148 -8.46 -26.65 19.82
CA GLU A 148 -7.41 -25.72 20.22
C GLU A 148 -6.08 -26.17 19.59
N TYR A 149 -5.25 -25.23 19.13
CA TYR A 149 -4.05 -25.50 18.31
C TYR A 149 -2.79 -24.72 18.74
N THR A 150 -2.78 -24.06 19.89
CA THR A 150 -1.59 -23.31 20.36
C THR A 150 -0.43 -24.27 20.63
N ASP A 151 -0.73 -25.38 21.31
CA ASP A 151 0.23 -26.34 21.87
C ASP A 151 -0.11 -27.77 21.37
N GLY A 152 -0.29 -27.92 20.05
CA GLY A 152 -0.84 -29.13 19.43
C GLY A 152 -2.37 -29.17 19.43
N ALA A 153 -2.95 -30.06 18.62
CA ALA A 153 -4.40 -30.17 18.44
C ALA A 153 -5.07 -30.89 19.63
N LYS A 154 -6.00 -30.20 20.32
CA LYS A 154 -6.79 -30.80 21.41
C LYS A 154 -8.25 -30.32 21.40
N LYS A 155 -9.18 -31.19 21.80
CA LYS A 155 -10.61 -30.84 21.96
C LYS A 155 -10.82 -30.14 23.31
N ILE A 156 -11.57 -29.04 23.32
CA ILE A 156 -11.90 -28.23 24.50
C ILE A 156 -13.38 -27.83 24.52
N LEU A 157 -13.86 -27.36 25.68
CA LEU A 157 -15.15 -26.68 25.84
C LEU A 157 -14.92 -25.17 25.99
N ILE A 158 -15.75 -24.35 25.34
CA ILE A 158 -15.64 -22.89 25.38
C ILE A 158 -16.64 -22.28 26.36
N TRP A 159 -16.12 -21.62 27.39
CA TRP A 159 -16.90 -20.92 28.42
C TRP A 159 -16.78 -19.38 28.35
N CYS A 160 -15.96 -18.86 27.43
CA CYS A 160 -15.69 -17.42 27.26
C CYS A 160 -16.20 -16.86 25.92
N SER A 161 -17.15 -17.54 25.28
CA SER A 161 -17.77 -17.05 24.03
C SER A 161 -18.91 -16.08 24.33
N ASN A 162 -19.03 -15.04 23.49
CA ASN A 162 -20.19 -14.15 23.48
C ASN A 162 -21.31 -14.64 22.53
N ASP A 163 -21.17 -15.83 21.92
CA ASP A 163 -22.28 -16.50 21.23
C ASP A 163 -23.18 -17.22 22.24
N TYR A 164 -23.88 -16.42 23.06
CA TYR A 164 -24.58 -16.85 24.27
C TYR A 164 -25.65 -17.94 24.04
N LEU A 165 -26.22 -17.98 22.84
CA LEU A 165 -27.32 -18.88 22.48
C LEU A 165 -26.91 -19.91 21.40
N GLY A 166 -25.65 -19.96 20.99
CA GLY A 166 -25.19 -20.84 19.91
C GLY A 166 -25.72 -20.47 18.52
N MET A 167 -26.16 -19.24 18.32
CA MET A 167 -26.82 -18.81 17.07
C MET A 167 -25.87 -18.79 15.88
N SER A 168 -24.56 -18.68 16.09
CA SER A 168 -23.58 -18.78 14.99
C SER A 168 -23.51 -20.17 14.34
N SER A 169 -24.08 -21.19 14.98
CA SER A 169 -24.22 -22.55 14.44
C SER A 169 -25.69 -23.02 14.35
N HIS A 170 -26.66 -22.11 14.44
CA HIS A 170 -28.06 -22.48 14.32
C HIS A 170 -28.39 -22.85 12.85
N PRO A 171 -29.02 -24.00 12.55
CA PRO A 171 -29.20 -24.50 11.18
C PRO A 171 -29.87 -23.50 10.23
N SER A 172 -30.91 -22.77 10.70
CA SER A 172 -31.58 -21.74 9.89
C SER A 172 -30.69 -20.55 9.56
N VAL A 173 -29.77 -20.18 10.46
CA VAL A 173 -28.82 -19.07 10.24
C VAL A 173 -27.75 -19.50 9.24
N GLN A 174 -27.18 -20.70 9.42
CA GLN A 174 -26.22 -21.27 8.48
C GLN A 174 -26.82 -21.37 7.07
N LYS A 175 -28.06 -21.89 6.95
CA LYS A 175 -28.75 -21.97 5.66
C LYS A 175 -28.94 -20.59 5.02
N ALA A 176 -29.45 -19.60 5.75
CA ALA A 176 -29.64 -18.25 5.20
C ALA A 176 -28.33 -17.62 4.71
N VAL A 177 -27.21 -17.87 5.39
CA VAL A 177 -25.88 -17.43 4.95
C VAL A 177 -25.40 -18.17 3.70
N ILE A 178 -25.59 -19.50 3.62
CA ILE A 178 -25.25 -20.32 2.45
C ILE A 178 -26.05 -19.85 1.23
N ASP A 179 -27.39 -19.79 1.35
CA ASP A 179 -28.31 -19.36 0.28
C ASP A 179 -27.94 -17.95 -0.24
N ALA A 180 -27.53 -17.04 0.65
CA ALA A 180 -27.08 -15.70 0.28
C ALA A 180 -25.71 -15.69 -0.43
N VAL A 181 -24.73 -16.46 0.05
CA VAL A 181 -23.38 -16.54 -0.55
C VAL A 181 -23.43 -17.20 -1.93
N GLU A 182 -24.21 -18.27 -2.10
CA GLU A 182 -24.38 -18.95 -3.39
C GLU A 182 -25.01 -18.03 -4.45
N LYS A 183 -25.99 -17.19 -4.04
CA LYS A 183 -26.76 -16.35 -4.96
C LYS A 183 -26.12 -14.97 -5.24
N TYR A 184 -25.43 -14.38 -4.27
CA TYR A 184 -24.93 -13.00 -4.35
C TYR A 184 -23.42 -12.85 -4.10
N GLY A 185 -22.72 -13.93 -3.74
CA GLY A 185 -21.30 -13.90 -3.39
C GLY A 185 -21.03 -13.43 -1.96
N ALA A 186 -19.75 -13.35 -1.60
CA ALA A 186 -19.32 -13.17 -0.21
C ALA A 186 -19.24 -11.71 0.29
N GLY A 187 -19.25 -10.72 -0.60
CA GLY A 187 -19.02 -9.31 -0.23
C GLY A 187 -19.86 -8.33 -1.04
N ALA A 188 -20.29 -7.25 -0.40
CA ALA A 188 -21.18 -6.24 -0.99
C ALA A 188 -20.54 -5.43 -2.16
N GLY A 189 -19.24 -5.56 -2.40
CA GLY A 189 -18.56 -4.96 -3.55
C GLY A 189 -18.38 -3.43 -3.54
N GLY A 190 -18.87 -2.72 -2.52
CA GLY A 190 -18.74 -1.27 -2.42
C GLY A 190 -19.26 -0.69 -1.10
N THR A 191 -19.36 0.63 -1.02
CA THR A 191 -19.92 1.35 0.14
C THR A 191 -21.43 1.50 0.02
N ARG A 192 -22.15 1.85 1.10
CA ARG A 192 -23.62 2.09 1.03
C ARG A 192 -24.03 3.06 -0.09
N ASN A 193 -23.19 4.06 -0.40
CA ASN A 193 -23.47 5.04 -1.46
C ASN A 193 -23.04 4.57 -2.87
N ILE A 194 -22.14 3.58 -2.98
CA ILE A 194 -21.55 3.12 -4.24
C ILE A 194 -21.64 1.61 -4.30
N SER A 195 -22.71 1.11 -4.94
CA SER A 195 -23.06 -0.31 -5.17
C SER A 195 -23.14 -1.26 -3.98
N GLY A 196 -22.82 -0.84 -2.75
CA GLY A 196 -22.82 -1.69 -1.55
C GLY A 196 -24.12 -1.71 -0.75
N ASN A 197 -25.18 -0.99 -1.13
CA ASN A 197 -26.50 -1.08 -0.50
C ASN A 197 -27.34 -2.17 -1.17
N SER A 198 -27.50 -3.31 -0.51
CA SER A 198 -28.38 -4.40 -0.93
C SER A 198 -29.65 -4.46 -0.08
N ILE A 199 -30.68 -5.14 -0.58
CA ILE A 199 -31.97 -5.31 0.12
C ILE A 199 -31.81 -5.87 1.55
N PHE A 200 -30.85 -6.78 1.76
CA PHE A 200 -30.54 -7.35 3.08
C PHE A 200 -30.11 -6.31 4.12
N HIS A 201 -29.47 -5.21 3.71
CA HIS A 201 -29.13 -4.13 4.63
C HIS A 201 -30.41 -3.43 5.10
N GLU A 202 -31.30 -3.09 4.17
CA GLU A 202 -32.53 -2.37 4.50
C GLU A 202 -33.55 -3.24 5.23
N GLU A 203 -33.65 -4.52 4.91
CA GLU A 203 -34.51 -5.49 5.61
C GLU A 203 -34.05 -5.66 7.06
N LEU A 204 -32.74 -5.85 7.29
CA LEU A 204 -32.18 -5.93 8.64
C LEU A 204 -32.31 -4.60 9.40
N GLU A 205 -32.17 -3.45 8.74
CA GLU A 205 -32.41 -2.13 9.36
C GLU A 205 -33.89 -1.95 9.77
N LYS A 206 -34.84 -2.43 8.95
CA LYS A 206 -36.28 -2.43 9.28
C LYS A 206 -36.61 -3.39 10.42
N GLU A 207 -36.03 -4.59 10.42
CA GLU A 207 -36.22 -5.59 11.47
C GLU A 207 -35.65 -5.13 12.82
N LEU A 208 -34.43 -4.57 12.83
CA LEU A 208 -33.83 -3.98 14.04
C LEU A 208 -34.62 -2.78 14.57
N ALA A 209 -35.14 -1.92 13.68
CA ALA A 209 -36.02 -0.81 14.07
C ALA A 209 -37.31 -1.31 14.74
N SER A 210 -37.92 -2.35 14.17
CA SER A 210 -39.11 -3.02 14.72
C SER A 210 -38.83 -3.65 16.09
N LEU A 211 -37.76 -4.45 16.20
CA LEU A 211 -37.32 -5.12 17.43
C LEU A 211 -37.12 -4.14 18.60
N HIS A 212 -36.53 -2.97 18.33
CA HIS A 212 -36.29 -1.93 19.34
C HIS A 212 -37.40 -0.88 19.46
N GLN A 213 -38.52 -1.04 18.73
CA GLN A 213 -39.64 -0.10 18.69
C GLN A 213 -39.19 1.34 18.39
N LYS A 214 -38.33 1.50 17.38
CA LYS A 214 -37.80 2.78 16.88
C LYS A 214 -38.27 3.06 15.45
N LYS A 215 -38.22 4.33 15.06
CA LYS A 215 -38.61 4.77 13.71
C LYS A 215 -37.67 4.27 12.61
N ALA A 216 -36.41 4.03 12.93
CA ALA A 216 -35.36 3.54 12.03
C ALA A 216 -34.21 2.94 12.84
N ALA A 217 -33.37 2.14 12.19
CA ALA A 217 -32.06 1.72 12.64
C ALA A 217 -31.03 1.90 11.50
N LEU A 218 -29.74 1.79 11.80
CA LEU A 218 -28.65 1.98 10.84
C LEU A 218 -27.54 0.97 11.12
N LEU A 219 -27.08 0.26 10.09
CA LEU A 219 -26.01 -0.73 10.19
C LEU A 219 -24.61 -0.10 10.12
N PHE A 220 -23.72 -0.64 10.96
CA PHE A 220 -22.29 -0.34 11.00
C PHE A 220 -21.49 -1.64 10.97
N THR A 221 -20.20 -1.57 10.65
CA THR A 221 -19.30 -2.74 10.59
C THR A 221 -19.10 -3.44 11.94
N SER A 222 -19.31 -2.74 13.06
CA SER A 222 -19.35 -3.30 14.41
C SER A 222 -20.04 -2.34 15.38
N CYS A 223 -20.47 -2.85 16.55
CA CYS A 223 -21.02 -2.01 17.61
C CYS A 223 -19.98 -1.01 18.18
N PHE A 224 -18.68 -1.31 18.11
CA PHE A 224 -17.62 -0.35 18.45
C PHE A 224 -17.67 0.87 17.52
N VAL A 225 -17.72 0.63 16.21
CA VAL A 225 -17.81 1.71 15.19
C VAL A 225 -19.15 2.44 15.28
N ALA A 226 -20.26 1.74 15.58
CA ALA A 226 -21.56 2.37 15.81
C ALA A 226 -21.52 3.36 16.98
N ASN A 227 -20.96 2.94 18.12
CA ASN A 227 -20.83 3.78 19.32
C ASN A 227 -19.93 4.99 19.06
N ASP A 228 -18.72 4.77 18.54
CA ASP A 228 -17.76 5.84 18.24
C ASP A 228 -18.34 6.85 17.24
N SER A 229 -18.82 6.38 16.08
CA SER A 229 -19.38 7.24 15.03
C SER A 229 -20.58 8.04 15.54
N THR A 230 -21.50 7.41 16.29
CA THR A 230 -22.71 8.07 16.78
C THR A 230 -22.39 9.11 17.86
N LEU A 231 -21.57 8.75 18.85
CA LEU A 231 -21.19 9.66 19.94
C LEU A 231 -20.32 10.81 19.44
N TYR A 232 -19.35 10.55 18.56
CA TYR A 232 -18.54 11.58 17.91
C TYR A 232 -19.41 12.53 17.08
N THR A 233 -20.28 11.99 16.23
CA THR A 233 -21.10 12.81 15.32
C THR A 233 -22.11 13.66 16.09
N LEU A 234 -22.86 13.08 17.03
CA LEU A 234 -23.77 13.84 17.88
C LEU A 234 -22.99 14.87 18.70
N GLY A 235 -21.92 14.44 19.37
CA GLY A 235 -21.08 15.31 20.18
C GLY A 235 -20.46 16.48 19.39
N LYS A 236 -20.19 16.33 18.09
CA LYS A 236 -19.65 17.40 17.24
C LYS A 236 -20.71 18.44 16.81
N HIS A 237 -21.98 18.06 16.76
CA HIS A 237 -23.07 18.92 16.28
C HIS A 237 -24.00 19.43 17.39
N LEU A 238 -23.87 18.93 18.61
CA LEU A 238 -24.56 19.48 19.78
C LEU A 238 -24.00 20.88 20.13
N PRO A 239 -24.87 21.87 20.43
CA PRO A 239 -24.44 23.21 20.82
C PRO A 239 -23.84 23.22 22.24
N GLY A 240 -22.99 24.21 22.54
CA GLY A 240 -22.36 24.37 23.85
C GLY A 240 -20.99 23.68 23.98
N LYS A 241 -20.21 23.67 22.91
CA LYS A 241 -18.78 23.34 22.89
C LYS A 241 -17.95 24.57 22.55
#